data_AF-A0A2N6EZA0-F1
#
_entry.id   AF-A0A2N6EZA0-F1
#
_cell.length_a   1.000
_cell.length_b   1.000
_cell.length_c   1.000
_cell.angle_alpha   90.00
_cell.angle_beta   90.00
_cell.angle_gamma   90.00
#
_symmetry.space_group_name_H-M   'P 1'
#
loop_
_entity.id
_entity.type
_entity.pdbx_description
1 polymer ?
#
loop_
_entity_poly.entity_id
_entity_poly.type
_entity_poly.pdbx_seq_one_letter_code
_entity_poly.pdbx_strand_id
1 'polypeptide(L)' 'MDFFGGRRKIKVVYKNGAEDRIAPSLLPRLIDLQEIARFYRADGWVTVGIDRIRGMGGLAYRGEDRRLA' A
#
# COMPACT_ATOMS: atom_id res chain seq x y z
N MET A 1 -12.99 8.72 13.85
CA MET A 1 -12.09 7.68 14.38
C MET A 1 -12.66 6.37 13.88
N ASP A 2 -12.25 5.97 12.69
CA ASP A 2 -13.02 5.07 11.84
C ASP A 2 -12.40 3.68 11.87
N PHE A 3 -13.09 2.78 12.55
CA PHE A 3 -12.73 1.38 12.73
C PHE A 3 -13.03 0.59 11.44
N PHE A 4 -11.96 0.17 10.76
CA PHE A 4 -11.84 -1.00 9.87
C PHE A 4 -13.13 -1.61 9.27
N GLY A 5 -13.77 -0.90 8.35
CA GLY A 5 -14.76 -1.48 7.44
C GLY A 5 -14.11 -2.02 6.18
N GLY A 6 -13.76 -3.30 6.12
CA GLY A 6 -13.35 -3.90 4.85
C GLY A 6 -12.93 -5.36 4.92
N ARG A 7 -13.83 -6.29 4.60
CA ARG A 7 -13.55 -7.71 4.30
C ARG A 7 -12.71 -7.92 3.02
N ARG A 8 -11.88 -6.95 2.63
CA ARG A 8 -11.17 -6.93 1.36
C ARG A 8 -9.70 -7.25 1.60
N LYS A 9 -9.36 -8.54 1.49
CA LYS A 9 -7.97 -9.01 1.55
C LYS A 9 -7.23 -8.57 0.28
N ILE A 10 -5.98 -8.14 0.44
CA ILE A 10 -5.10 -7.73 -0.64
C ILE A 10 -4.22 -8.91 -1.02
N LYS A 11 -4.16 -9.25 -2.32
CA LYS A 11 -3.22 -10.27 -2.80
C LYS A 11 -1.82 -9.70 -2.80
N VAL A 12 -0.86 -10.44 -2.29
CA VAL A 12 0.56 -10.06 -2.26
C VAL A 12 1.41 -11.22 -2.75
N VAL A 13 2.57 -10.88 -3.30
CA VAL A 13 3.64 -11.80 -3.67
C VAL A 13 4.82 -11.45 -2.79
N TYR A 14 5.24 -12.38 -1.94
CA TYR A 14 6.43 -12.27 -1.12
C TYR A 14 7.70 -12.32 -1.98
N LYS A 15 8.83 -11.85 -1.44
CA LYS A 15 10.13 -11.92 -2.14
C LYS A 15 10.56 -13.36 -2.47
N ASN A 16 10.09 -14.34 -1.70
CA ASN A 16 10.33 -15.77 -1.96
C ASN A 16 9.43 -16.35 -3.07
N GLY A 17 8.60 -15.52 -3.71
CA GLY A 17 7.65 -15.96 -4.75
C GLY A 17 6.34 -16.54 -4.24
N ALA A 18 6.16 -16.66 -2.92
CA ALA A 18 4.90 -17.13 -2.35
C ALA A 18 3.80 -16.08 -2.51
N GLU A 19 2.59 -16.52 -2.86
CA GLU A 19 1.42 -15.67 -2.98
C GLU A 19 0.51 -15.83 -1.76
N ASP A 20 0.05 -14.72 -1.18
CA ASP A 20 -0.84 -14.74 -0.03
C ASP A 20 -1.87 -13.60 -0.06
N ARG A 21 -2.85 -13.65 0.85
CA ARG A 21 -3.94 -12.67 0.96
C ARG A 21 -3.98 -12.10 2.36
N ILE A 22 -3.39 -10.93 2.52
CA ILE A 22 -3.27 -10.24 3.80
C ILE A 22 -4.40 -9.24 4.02
N ALA A 23 -4.58 -8.85 5.27
CA ALA A 23 -5.41 -7.69 5.60
C ALA A 23 -4.77 -6.39 5.07
N PRO A 24 -5.56 -5.40 4.64
CA PRO A 24 -5.05 -4.13 4.15
C PRO A 24 -4.27 -3.36 5.22
N SER A 25 -4.56 -3.59 6.50
CA SER A 25 -3.84 -3.03 7.64
C SER A 25 -2.39 -3.53 7.76
N LEU A 26 -2.10 -4.75 7.29
CA LEU A 26 -0.76 -5.34 7.35
C LEU A 26 0.10 -4.94 6.16
N LEU A 27 -0.52 -4.56 5.04
CA LEU A 27 0.19 -4.16 3.82
C LEU A 27 1.27 -3.10 4.07
N PRO A 28 0.99 -1.92 4.70
CA PRO A 28 2.01 -0.90 4.90
C PRO A 28 3.20 -1.42 5.72
N ARG A 29 2.95 -2.27 6.72
CA ARG A 29 4.02 -2.89 7.52
C ARG A 29 4.87 -3.85 6.69
N LEU A 30 4.28 -4.66 5.82
CA LEU A 30 5.05 -5.57 4.95
C LEU A 30 5.82 -4.84 3.86
N ILE A 31 5.31 -3.70 3.38
CA ILE A 31 6.03 -2.84 2.44
C ILE A 31 7.23 -2.19 3.16
N ASP A 32 7.02 -1.66 4.38
CA ASP A 32 8.09 -1.06 5.21
C ASP A 32 9.21 -2.07 5.54
N LEU A 33 8.83 -3.27 5.97
CA LEU A 33 9.75 -4.39 6.18
C LEU A 33 10.34 -4.95 4.88
N GLN A 34 9.85 -4.51 3.72
CA GLN A 34 10.21 -5.02 2.40
C GLN A 34 10.08 -6.54 2.30
N GLU A 35 9.09 -7.15 2.93
CA GLU A 35 8.86 -8.60 2.90
C GLU A 35 8.14 -9.04 1.62
N ILE A 36 7.39 -8.12 1.01
CA ILE A 36 6.66 -8.35 -0.23
C ILE A 36 7.36 -7.72 -1.43
N ALA A 37 7.34 -8.45 -2.54
CA ALA A 37 7.83 -7.98 -3.83
C ALA A 37 6.73 -7.24 -4.61
N ARG A 38 5.48 -7.73 -4.53
CA ARG A 38 4.36 -7.16 -5.30
C ARG A 38 3.07 -7.22 -4.51
N PHE A 39 2.16 -6.28 -4.73
CA PHE A 39 0.80 -6.34 -4.20
C PHE A 39 -0.24 -5.92 -5.23
N TYR A 40 -1.43 -6.49 -5.14
CA TYR A 40 -2.53 -6.22 -6.07
C TYR A 40 -3.43 -5.11 -5.54
N ARG A 41 -3.53 -4.00 -6.28
CA ARG A 41 -4.50 -2.93 -6.05
C ARG A 41 -5.61 -2.96 -7.11
N ALA A 42 -6.61 -2.10 -6.97
CA ALA A 42 -7.74 -2.03 -7.90
C ALA A 42 -7.34 -1.85 -9.40
N ASP A 43 -6.17 -1.27 -9.63
CA ASP A 43 -5.61 -0.93 -10.93
C ASP A 43 -4.61 -2.00 -11.46
N GLY A 44 -4.26 -3.00 -10.65
CA GLY A 44 -3.35 -4.08 -11.03
C GLY A 44 -2.25 -4.38 -10.02
N TRP A 45 -1.22 -5.10 -10.47
CA TRP A 45 -0.04 -5.45 -9.67
C TRP A 45 0.92 -4.27 -9.54
N VAL A 46 1.31 -3.96 -8.31
CA VAL A 46 2.29 -2.92 -7.95
C VAL A 46 3.54 -3.60 -7.44
N THR A 47 4.69 -3.31 -8.04
CA THR A 47 5.99 -3.84 -7.61
C THR A 47 6.63 -2.91 -6.59
N VAL A 48 6.91 -3.44 -5.39
CA VAL A 48 7.52 -2.67 -4.30
C VAL A 48 8.96 -2.32 -4.65
N GLY A 49 9.33 -1.05 -4.51
CA GLY A 49 10.66 -0.52 -4.82
C GLY A 49 10.88 -0.09 -6.28
N ILE A 50 9.95 -0.42 -7.19
CA ILE A 50 10.00 0.00 -8.61
C ILE A 50 8.82 0.94 -8.92
N ASP A 51 7.61 0.55 -8.54
CA ASP A 51 6.42 1.36 -8.75
C ASP A 51 6.29 2.42 -7.66
N ARG A 52 5.74 3.59 -8.02
CA ARG A 52 5.52 4.69 -7.07
C ARG A 52 4.42 4.32 -6.08
N ILE A 53 4.82 3.78 -4.93
CA ILE A 53 3.92 3.56 -3.80
C ILE A 53 3.59 4.92 -3.18
N ARG A 54 2.31 5.31 -3.22
CA ARG A 54 1.80 6.53 -2.58
C ARG A 54 2.20 6.53 -1.10
N GLY A 55 2.99 7.52 -0.68
CA GLY A 55 3.41 7.71 0.72
C GLY A 55 4.87 7.38 1.03
N MET A 56 5.63 6.76 0.11
CA MET A 56 7.03 6.37 0.33
C MET A 56 8.04 7.33 -0.35
N GLY A 57 7.69 8.62 -0.42
CA GLY A 57 8.49 9.63 -1.11
C GLY A 57 7.63 10.60 -1.91
N GLY A 58 6.99 11.53 -1.21
CA GLY A 58 6.48 12.75 -1.81
C GLY A 58 6.69 13.84 -0.77
N LEU A 59 7.50 14.85 -1.12
CA LEU A 59 7.64 16.14 -0.42
C LEU A 59 6.41 16.44 0.43
N ALA A 60 6.61 16.83 1.70
CA ALA A 60 5.58 17.43 2.53
C ALA A 60 4.60 18.19 1.63
N TYR A 61 3.36 17.70 1.51
CA TYR A 61 2.37 18.28 0.62
C TYR A 61 2.20 19.74 1.06
N ARG A 62 2.88 20.64 0.35
CA ARG A 62 2.84 22.10 0.53
C ARG A 62 1.81 22.67 -0.44
N GLY A 63 0.70 21.94 -0.63
CA GLY A 63 -0.46 22.46 -1.31
C GLY A 63 -1.36 23.09 -0.26
N GLU A 64 -1.74 24.34 -0.48
CA GLU A 64 -2.72 25.05 0.33
C GLU A 64 -3.97 24.19 0.55
N ASP A 65 -4.43 24.14 1.80
CA ASP A 65 -5.60 23.38 2.18
C ASP A 65 -6.81 23.85 1.36
N ARG A 66 -7.33 22.98 0.49
CA ARG A 66 -8.49 23.31 -0.36
C ARG A 66 -9.81 23.31 0.40
N ARG A 67 -9.82 23.22 1.74
CA ARG A 67 -11.04 23.39 2.55
C ARG A 67 -11.23 24.83 3.01
N LEU A 68 -10.32 25.74 2.64
CA LEU A 68 -10.47 27.17 2.85
C LEU A 68 -11.08 27.92 1.65
N ALA A 69 -11.68 27.21 0.68
CA ALA A 69 -12.43 27.83 -0.41
C ALA A 69 -13.94 27.80 -0.14
#